data_AF-A0A0K8R599-F1
#
_entry.id   AF-A0A0K8R599-F1
#
_cell.length_a   1.000
_cell.length_b   1.000
_cell.length_c   1.000
_cell.angle_alpha   90.00
_cell.angle_beta   90.00
_cell.angle_gamma   90.00
#
_symmetry.space_group_name_H-M   'P 1'
#
loop_
_entity.id
_entity.type
_entity.pdbx_description
1 polymer ?
#
loop_
_entity_poly.entity_id
_entity_poly.type
_entity_poly.pdbx_seq_one_letter_code
_entity_poly.pdbx_strand_id
1 'polypeptide(L)'
;MEAALIHMLLGITFAGIILSQYESAVAYDRKFYGRVLGRNPGICGAWYRNPNQTEEIMNCVLGKVPTPVKEKWEKYMNDNRLTKPKLVSEMCNLTTIMPGNFTNYETPELTKEYNNKAEKAGIECTANITGWNTTSQFMTTYSKVRGLR
;
A
#
# COMPACT_ATOMS: atom_id res chain seq x y z
N MET A 1 -16.98 -37.00 14.44
CA MET A 1 -18.21 -36.19 14.49
C MET A 1 -18.45 -35.84 15.96
N GLU A 2 -17.96 -34.69 16.43
CA GLU A 2 -18.32 -34.08 17.74
C GLU A 2 -17.82 -32.62 17.79
N ALA A 3 -18.28 -31.78 16.85
CA ALA A 3 -18.05 -30.33 16.93
C ALA A 3 -19.27 -29.52 16.44
N ALA A 4 -20.44 -30.17 16.39
CA ALA A 4 -21.71 -29.54 16.02
C ALA A 4 -22.41 -28.87 17.23
N LEU A 5 -21.75 -28.76 18.38
CA LEU A 5 -22.35 -28.35 19.67
C LEU A 5 -21.74 -27.09 20.29
N ILE A 6 -21.20 -26.16 19.49
CA ILE A 6 -20.78 -24.83 19.99
C ILE A 6 -21.71 -23.70 19.48
N HIS A 7 -22.59 -23.97 18.51
CA HIS A 7 -23.41 -22.93 17.87
C HIS A 7 -24.83 -22.72 18.45
N MET A 8 -25.23 -23.40 19.53
CA MET A 8 -26.62 -23.35 20.02
C MET A 8 -26.87 -22.75 21.41
N LEU A 9 -25.86 -22.37 22.20
CA LEU A 9 -26.13 -21.94 23.58
C LEU A 9 -25.31 -20.73 24.01
N LEU A 10 -25.73 -19.54 23.56
CA LEU A 10 -25.85 -18.34 24.40
C LEU A 10 -26.37 -17.17 23.53
N GLY A 11 -27.65 -17.25 23.19
CA GLY A 11 -28.42 -16.07 22.84
C GLY A 11 -28.83 -15.32 24.11
N ILE A 12 -28.75 -13.99 24.00
CA ILE A 12 -29.45 -12.98 24.80
C ILE A 12 -28.77 -12.62 26.14
N THR A 13 -27.90 -11.59 26.12
CA THR A 13 -28.25 -10.26 26.64
C THR A 13 -27.08 -9.25 26.56
N PHE A 14 -27.41 -8.01 26.17
CA PHE A 14 -26.65 -6.75 26.27
C PHE A 14 -25.54 -6.41 25.24
N ALA A 15 -25.96 -5.67 24.21
CA ALA A 15 -25.29 -4.47 23.66
C ALA A 15 -23.83 -4.56 23.12
N GLY A 16 -23.46 -5.63 22.41
CA GLY A 16 -22.11 -5.73 21.80
C GLY A 16 -22.02 -6.12 20.31
N ILE A 17 -23.13 -6.43 19.64
CA ILE A 17 -23.09 -7.28 18.41
C ILE A 17 -23.42 -6.54 17.11
N ILE A 18 -23.67 -5.23 17.10
CA ILE A 18 -23.90 -4.50 15.83
C ILE A 18 -22.59 -3.97 15.21
N LEU A 19 -21.48 -3.89 15.94
CA LEU A 19 -20.22 -3.35 15.41
C LEU A 19 -19.21 -4.42 14.95
N SER A 20 -19.30 -5.66 15.43
CA SER A 20 -18.29 -6.70 15.12
C SER A 20 -18.32 -7.21 13.67
N GLN A 21 -19.46 -7.14 12.98
CA GLN A 21 -19.56 -7.52 11.56
C GLN A 21 -19.35 -6.34 10.59
N TYR A 22 -19.28 -5.11 11.11
CA TYR A 22 -18.98 -3.93 10.29
C TYR A 22 -17.47 -3.70 10.10
N GLU A 23 -16.60 -4.22 10.98
CA GLU A 23 -15.16 -3.92 10.93
C GLU A 23 -14.40 -4.69 9.83
N SER A 24 -14.78 -5.92 9.55
CA SER A 24 -14.27 -6.67 8.38
C SER A 24 -14.96 -6.24 7.08
N ALA A 25 -16.04 -5.45 7.18
CA ALA A 25 -16.90 -5.01 6.09
C ALA A 25 -16.97 -3.48 5.90
N VAL A 26 -15.94 -2.72 6.32
CA VAL A 26 -15.37 -1.71 5.40
C VAL A 26 -14.64 -2.47 4.29
N ALA A 27 -15.39 -3.36 3.65
CA ALA A 27 -14.96 -4.36 2.71
C ALA A 27 -14.55 -3.61 1.46
N TYR A 28 -13.24 -3.47 1.26
CA TYR A 28 -12.60 -2.94 0.06
C TYR A 28 -13.51 -1.99 -0.78
N ASP A 29 -13.96 -0.88 -0.19
CA ASP A 29 -14.65 0.12 -0.99
C ASP A 29 -13.59 0.89 -1.76
N ARG A 30 -13.36 0.47 -3.01
CA ARG A 30 -12.40 1.11 -3.92
C ARG A 30 -12.65 2.62 -4.03
N LYS A 31 -13.89 3.10 -3.87
CA LYS A 31 -14.20 4.54 -3.86
C LYS A 31 -13.73 5.21 -2.57
N PHE A 32 -13.92 4.56 -1.42
CA PHE A 32 -13.38 5.03 -0.14
C PHE A 32 -11.84 5.09 -0.16
N TYR A 33 -11.18 4.01 -0.57
CA TYR A 33 -9.73 3.98 -0.68
C TYR A 33 -9.20 4.93 -1.76
N GLY A 34 -9.90 5.06 -2.88
CA GLY A 34 -9.59 6.08 -3.88
C GLY A 34 -9.67 7.49 -3.31
N ARG A 35 -10.60 7.77 -2.40
CA ARG A 35 -10.70 9.07 -1.71
C ARG A 35 -9.60 9.28 -0.67
N VAL A 36 -9.24 8.25 0.10
CA VAL A 36 -8.24 8.31 1.18
C VAL A 36 -6.82 8.26 0.60
N LEU A 37 -6.49 7.17 -0.11
CA LEU A 37 -5.18 6.93 -0.71
C LEU A 37 -4.93 7.80 -1.92
N GLY A 38 -5.97 8.18 -2.67
CA GLY A 38 -5.82 9.13 -3.76
C GLY A 38 -5.22 10.44 -3.27
N ARG A 39 -5.34 10.85 -2.00
CA ARG A 39 -4.66 12.05 -1.48
C ARG A 39 -3.16 11.86 -1.23
N ASN A 40 -2.66 10.62 -1.23
CA ASN A 40 -1.24 10.35 -1.08
C ASN A 40 -0.51 10.62 -2.40
N PRO A 41 0.62 11.36 -2.41
CA PRO A 41 1.37 11.64 -3.64
C PRO A 41 2.19 10.45 -4.17
N GLY A 42 2.27 9.32 -3.45
CA GLY A 42 2.99 8.13 -3.89
C GLY A 42 2.27 7.31 -4.98
N ILE A 43 2.94 6.23 -5.43
CA ILE A 43 2.52 5.39 -6.58
C ILE A 43 1.05 4.94 -6.49
N CYS A 44 0.62 4.48 -5.30
CA CYS A 44 -0.76 4.02 -5.12
C CYS A 44 -1.79 5.13 -5.19
N GLY A 45 -1.50 6.30 -4.62
CA GLY A 45 -2.41 7.44 -4.74
C GLY A 45 -2.51 7.94 -6.17
N ALA A 46 -1.39 7.91 -6.91
CA ALA A 46 -1.38 8.22 -8.32
C ALA A 46 -2.25 7.26 -9.14
N TRP A 47 -2.10 5.95 -8.90
CA TRP A 47 -2.89 4.89 -9.54
C TRP A 47 -4.40 5.05 -9.28
N TYR A 48 -4.80 5.35 -8.04
CA TYR A 48 -6.21 5.58 -7.70
C TYR A 48 -6.80 6.81 -8.40
N ARG A 49 -6.01 7.86 -8.65
CA ARG A 49 -6.47 9.06 -9.36
C ARG A 49 -6.53 8.89 -10.87
N ASN A 50 -5.46 8.35 -11.46
CA ASN A 50 -5.36 8.18 -12.90
C ASN A 50 -4.52 6.93 -13.25
N PRO A 51 -5.16 5.76 -13.42
CA PRO A 51 -4.44 4.55 -13.74
C PRO A 51 -3.75 4.61 -15.12
N ASN A 52 -4.14 5.52 -16.01
CA ASN A 52 -3.55 5.65 -17.35
C ASN A 52 -2.11 6.18 -17.32
N GLN A 53 -1.71 6.83 -16.23
CA GLN A 53 -0.35 7.38 -16.04
C GLN A 53 0.59 6.38 -15.35
N THR A 54 0.09 5.20 -14.96
CA THR A 54 0.83 4.25 -14.13
C THR A 54 2.10 3.75 -14.80
N GLU A 55 2.07 3.51 -16.11
CA GLU A 55 3.23 2.99 -16.82
C GLU A 55 4.37 4.01 -16.88
N GLU A 56 4.06 5.26 -17.20
CA GLU A 56 5.03 6.36 -17.24
C GLU A 56 5.63 6.63 -15.85
N ILE A 57 4.78 6.66 -14.81
CA ILE A 57 5.21 6.83 -13.43
C ILE A 57 6.14 5.68 -13.03
N MET A 58 5.78 4.43 -13.33
CA MET A 58 6.61 3.28 -13.00
C MET A 58 7.94 3.25 -13.76
N ASN A 59 7.97 3.72 -15.02
CA ASN A 59 9.23 3.89 -15.75
C ASN A 59 10.16 4.88 -15.03
N CYS A 60 9.63 6.02 -14.58
CA CYS A 60 10.39 6.97 -13.79
C CYS A 60 10.87 6.37 -12.46
N VAL A 61 9.98 5.68 -11.73
CA VAL A 61 10.32 5.08 -10.42
C VAL A 61 11.42 4.05 -10.56
N LEU A 62 11.32 3.12 -11.53
CA LEU A 62 12.35 2.11 -11.79
C LEU A 62 13.71 2.72 -12.17
N GLY A 63 13.73 3.96 -12.68
CA GLY A 63 14.96 4.72 -12.92
C GLY A 63 15.57 5.40 -11.69
N LYS A 64 14.84 5.47 -10.57
CA LYS A 64 15.25 6.18 -9.35
C LYS A 64 15.43 5.31 -8.11
N VAL A 65 14.79 4.14 -8.07
CA VAL A 65 14.94 3.21 -6.94
C VAL A 65 16.31 2.51 -6.94
N PRO A 66 16.81 2.07 -5.79
CA PRO A 66 18.05 1.28 -5.73
C PRO A 66 17.96 0.01 -6.60
N THR A 67 19.10 -0.41 -7.17
CA THR A 67 19.19 -1.62 -8.01
C THR A 67 18.54 -2.86 -7.37
N PRO A 68 18.75 -3.17 -6.08
CA PRO A 68 18.12 -4.35 -5.45
C PRO A 68 16.58 -4.28 -5.43
N VAL A 69 16.02 -3.08 -5.32
CA VAL A 69 14.56 -2.86 -5.38
C VAL A 69 14.06 -3.09 -6.80
N LYS A 70 14.74 -2.47 -7.77
CA LYS A 70 14.41 -2.58 -9.19
C LYS A 70 14.41 -4.04 -9.65
N GLU A 71 15.51 -4.75 -9.41
CA GLU A 71 15.67 -6.15 -9.81
C GLU A 71 14.62 -7.05 -9.16
N LYS A 72 14.29 -6.81 -7.89
CA LYS A 72 13.24 -7.57 -7.19
C LYS A 72 11.87 -7.35 -7.82
N TRP A 73 11.51 -6.12 -8.15
CA TRP A 73 10.24 -5.80 -8.79
C TRP A 73 10.18 -6.37 -10.22
N GLU A 74 11.26 -6.23 -10.99
CA GLU A 74 11.37 -6.80 -12.34
C GLU A 74 11.30 -8.32 -12.33
N LYS A 75 11.99 -8.97 -11.39
CA LYS A 75 11.90 -10.42 -11.19
C LYS A 75 10.47 -10.85 -10.86
N TYR A 76 9.82 -10.18 -9.90
CA TYR A 76 8.42 -10.49 -9.55
C TYR A 76 7.48 -10.33 -10.74
N MET A 77 7.65 -9.27 -11.54
CA MET A 77 6.89 -9.08 -12.78
C MET A 77 7.15 -10.22 -13.78
N ASN A 78 8.40 -10.62 -13.97
CA ASN A 78 8.77 -11.69 -14.90
C ASN A 78 8.20 -13.04 -14.45
N ASP A 79 8.39 -13.40 -13.18
CA ASP A 79 7.94 -14.67 -12.59
C ASP A 79 6.41 -14.83 -12.69
N ASN A 80 5.67 -13.72 -12.54
CA ASN A 80 4.20 -13.70 -12.56
C ASN A 80 3.60 -13.19 -13.89
N ARG A 81 4.43 -12.91 -14.90
CA ARG A 81 4.02 -12.36 -16.21
C ARG A 81 3.18 -11.08 -16.10
N LEU A 82 3.57 -10.16 -15.21
CA LEU A 82 2.87 -8.91 -14.94
C LEU A 82 3.44 -7.74 -15.74
N THR A 83 2.55 -6.85 -16.17
CA THR A 83 2.93 -5.52 -16.67
C THR A 83 3.16 -4.55 -15.50
N LYS A 84 3.81 -3.40 -15.73
CA LYS A 84 3.99 -2.37 -14.68
C LYS A 84 2.66 -1.89 -14.08
N PRO A 85 1.62 -1.59 -14.89
CA PRO A 85 0.31 -1.24 -14.32
C PRO A 85 -0.30 -2.36 -13.49
N LYS A 86 -0.10 -3.62 -13.88
CA LYS A 86 -0.61 -4.77 -13.14
C LYS A 86 0.12 -4.95 -11.81
N LEU A 87 1.44 -4.78 -11.79
CA LEU A 87 2.24 -4.77 -10.56
C LEU A 87 1.72 -3.71 -9.57
N VAL A 88 1.54 -2.47 -10.02
CA VAL A 88 1.02 -1.39 -9.16
C VAL A 88 -0.38 -1.71 -8.68
N SER A 89 -1.23 -2.26 -9.55
CA SER A 89 -2.56 -2.70 -9.15
C SER A 89 -2.51 -3.75 -8.05
N GLU A 90 -1.53 -4.66 -8.01
CA GLU A 90 -1.36 -5.64 -6.93
C GLU A 90 -0.81 -5.00 -5.66
N MET A 91 0.22 -4.16 -5.77
CA MET A 91 0.82 -3.44 -4.64
C MET A 91 -0.19 -2.56 -3.89
N CYS A 92 -1.13 -1.97 -4.63
CA CYS A 92 -2.08 -1.00 -4.09
C CYS A 92 -3.45 -1.61 -3.80
N ASN A 93 -3.71 -2.85 -4.24
CA ASN A 93 -4.94 -3.55 -3.91
C ASN A 93 -4.84 -4.16 -2.52
N LEU A 94 -5.63 -3.65 -1.59
CA LEU A 94 -5.66 -4.11 -0.20
C LEU A 94 -6.24 -5.51 -0.01
N THR A 95 -6.87 -6.10 -1.04
CA THR A 95 -7.28 -7.52 -1.02
C THR A 95 -6.16 -8.45 -1.49
N THR A 96 -5.10 -7.92 -2.07
CA THR A 96 -3.94 -8.69 -2.51
C THR A 96 -2.91 -8.75 -1.39
N ILE A 97 -2.55 -9.97 -0.97
CA ILE A 97 -1.47 -10.17 -0.02
C ILE A 97 -0.15 -10.13 -0.79
N MET A 98 0.59 -9.02 -0.67
CA MET A 98 1.93 -8.95 -1.24
C MET A 98 2.85 -9.94 -0.52
N PRO A 99 3.57 -10.79 -1.25
CA PRO A 99 4.52 -11.73 -0.64
C PRO A 99 5.53 -11.00 0.25
N GLY A 100 5.82 -11.53 1.45
CA GLY A 100 6.75 -10.88 2.38
C GLY A 100 8.17 -10.71 1.80
N ASN A 101 8.59 -11.59 0.90
CA ASN A 101 9.86 -11.46 0.17
C ASN A 101 9.87 -10.27 -0.81
N PHE A 102 8.71 -9.74 -1.21
CA PHE A 102 8.59 -8.56 -2.06
C PHE A 102 8.90 -7.27 -1.29
N THR A 103 8.51 -7.21 -0.01
CA THR A 103 8.64 -6.02 0.84
C THR A 103 9.81 -6.07 1.83
N ASN A 104 10.35 -7.26 2.12
CA ASN A 104 11.47 -7.47 3.03
C ASN A 104 12.79 -7.67 2.30
N TYR A 105 13.86 -7.12 2.84
CA TYR A 105 15.25 -7.27 2.37
C TYR A 105 16.10 -7.93 3.46
N GLU A 106 17.39 -8.14 3.17
CA GLU A 106 18.31 -8.92 4.01
C GLU A 106 18.28 -8.52 5.49
N THR A 107 18.16 -7.22 5.78
CA THR A 107 18.02 -6.72 7.15
C THR A 107 16.82 -5.77 7.30
N PRO A 108 16.31 -5.56 8.52
CA PRO A 108 15.28 -4.55 8.80
C PRO A 108 15.72 -3.13 8.42
N GLU A 109 17.00 -2.80 8.59
CA GLU A 109 17.56 -1.49 8.26
C GLU A 109 17.54 -1.25 6.75
N LEU A 110 18.02 -2.23 5.97
CA LEU A 110 17.95 -2.17 4.50
C LEU A 110 16.51 -2.14 4.01
N THR A 111 15.63 -2.90 4.65
CA THR A 111 14.20 -2.90 4.33
C THR A 111 13.60 -1.51 4.49
N LYS A 112 13.85 -0.87 5.63
CA LYS A 112 13.40 0.49 5.89
C LYS A 112 14.00 1.48 4.89
N GLU A 113 15.30 1.41 4.64
CA GLU A 113 15.99 2.31 3.72
C GLU A 113 15.42 2.23 2.29
N TYR A 114 15.28 1.01 1.77
CA TYR A 114 14.80 0.79 0.41
C TYR A 114 13.33 1.14 0.24
N ASN A 115 12.49 0.83 1.22
CA ASN A 115 11.09 1.23 1.20
C ASN A 115 10.95 2.77 1.23
N ASN A 116 11.75 3.47 2.04
CA ASN A 116 11.77 4.94 2.06
C ASN A 116 12.23 5.53 0.72
N LYS A 117 13.26 4.95 0.09
CA LYS A 117 13.74 5.38 -1.23
C LYS A 117 12.69 5.14 -2.33
N ALA A 118 12.00 3.99 -2.28
CA ALA A 118 10.91 3.67 -3.21
C ALA A 118 9.72 4.62 -3.04
N GLU A 119 9.34 4.93 -1.80
CA GLU A 119 8.28 5.90 -1.52
C GLU A 119 8.66 7.29 -2.04
N LYS A 120 9.87 7.76 -1.73
CA LYS A 120 10.37 9.06 -2.21
C LYS A 120 10.39 9.12 -3.74
N ALA A 121 10.88 8.08 -4.42
CA ALA A 121 10.87 8.00 -5.88
C ALA A 121 9.44 8.06 -6.44
N GLY A 122 8.51 7.34 -5.81
CA GLY A 122 7.09 7.35 -6.15
C GLY A 122 6.47 8.76 -6.08
N ILE A 123 6.77 9.49 -5.01
CA ILE A 123 6.30 10.87 -4.81
C ILE A 123 6.90 11.81 -5.85
N GLU A 124 8.22 11.76 -6.05
CA GLU A 124 8.91 12.63 -7.01
C GLU A 124 8.43 12.38 -8.45
N CYS A 125 8.33 11.12 -8.87
CA CYS A 125 7.89 10.75 -10.21
C CYS A 125 6.43 11.11 -10.46
N THR A 126 5.55 10.86 -9.48
CA THR A 126 4.15 11.28 -9.58
C THR A 126 4.06 12.79 -9.75
N ALA A 127 4.72 13.57 -8.89
CA ALA A 127 4.68 15.02 -8.95
C ALA A 127 5.21 15.56 -10.30
N ASN A 128 6.30 14.97 -10.81
CA ASN A 128 6.91 15.40 -12.07
C ASN A 128 6.04 15.12 -13.31
N ILE A 129 5.35 13.97 -13.35
CA ILE A 129 4.58 13.53 -14.52
C ILE A 129 3.17 14.13 -14.52
N THR A 130 2.50 14.15 -13.37
CA THR A 130 1.08 14.56 -13.30
C THR A 130 0.87 15.98 -12.80
N GLY A 131 1.91 16.63 -12.27
CA GLY A 131 1.81 17.92 -11.60
C GLY A 131 1.16 17.85 -10.22
N TRP A 132 0.91 16.66 -9.67
CA TRP A 132 0.27 16.52 -8.36
C TRP A 132 1.25 16.71 -7.20
N ASN A 133 1.13 17.84 -6.53
CA ASN A 133 1.90 18.19 -5.33
C ASN A 133 1.01 18.16 -4.07
N THR A 134 0.38 17.03 -3.79
CA THR A 134 -0.48 16.97 -2.58
C THR A 134 0.40 17.06 -1.35
N THR A 135 0.17 18.07 -0.49
CA THR A 135 0.85 18.19 0.80
C THR A 135 0.53 16.94 1.62
N SER A 136 1.50 16.06 1.80
CA SER A 136 1.36 14.90 2.68
C SER A 136 1.14 15.40 4.11
N GLN A 137 -0.12 15.47 4.55
CA GLN A 137 -0.46 15.78 5.95
C GLN A 137 0.16 14.75 6.92
N PHE A 138 0.56 13.58 6.41
CA PHE A 138 1.18 12.50 7.17
C PHE A 138 2.70 12.65 7.40
N MET A 139 3.42 13.46 6.60
CA MET A 139 4.85 13.70 6.85
C MET A 139 5.10 14.75 7.94
N THR A 140 4.13 15.61 8.26
CA THR A 140 4.28 16.61 9.32
C THR A 140 4.18 16.07 10.75
N THR A 141 3.71 14.83 10.95
CA THR A 141 3.45 14.29 12.30
C THR A 141 4.54 13.38 12.87
N TYR A 142 5.50 12.88 12.07
CA TYR A 142 6.56 11.99 12.58
C TYR A 142 7.93 12.65 12.83
N SER A 143 8.09 13.95 12.59
CA SER A 143 9.32 14.70 12.94
C SER A 143 9.24 15.51 14.24
N LYS A 144 8.27 15.20 15.12
CA LYS A 144 8.23 15.76 16.49
C LYS A 144 8.57 14.71 17.55
N VAL A 145 9.62 13.90 17.33
CA VAL A 145 10.39 13.41 18.48
C VAL A 145 11.19 14.60 18.99
N ARG A 146 10.57 15.31 19.93
CA ARG A 146 11.14 16.45 20.64
C ARG A 146 12.28 15.92 21.50
N GLY A 147 13.48 15.87 20.94
CA GLY A 147 14.71 15.87 21.72
C GLY A 147 14.93 17.25 22.33
N LEU A 148 15.41 17.25 23.59
CA LEU A 148 15.86 18.37 24.41
C LEU A 148 14.71 19.25 24.94
N ARG A 149 14.59 19.50 26.25
CA ARG A 149 15.63 19.80 27.24
C ARG A 149 15.10 19.54 28.65
#